data_AF-A0A5D2HNH8-F1
#
_entry.id   AF-A0A5D2HNH8-F1
#
_cell.length_a   1.000
_cell.length_b   1.000
_cell.length_c   1.000
_cell.angle_alpha   90.00
_cell.angle_beta   90.00
_cell.angle_gamma   90.00
#
_symmetry.space_group_name_H-M   'P 1'
#
loop_
_entity.id
_entity.type
_entity.pdbx_description
1 polymer ?
#
loop_
_entity_poly.entity_id
_entity_poly.type
_entity_poly.pdbx_seq_one_letter_code
_entity_poly.pdbx_strand_id
1 'polypeptide(L)'
;LSHFFYLSIFHKGAIHVTVLILLKGVLFSHSSHLIPDKANLGFCFPCDEPGRGGTCEMYNSISVVIFHFSWKMQLNVWGTISDQGVVTHITGGNFAQSSITINGWLRDFLWAQASQVIQSYGSSLSAYGLLFLGAHFVWAFSLMFLFSGRGYWQELIESIVWAHNKLKVAKYLI
;
A
#
# COMPACT_ATOMS: atom_id res chain seq x y z
N LEU A 1 5.36 10.62 -27.58
CA LEU A 1 3.88 10.44 -27.63
C LEU A 1 3.44 9.08 -27.06
N SER A 2 4.11 7.97 -27.35
CA SER A 2 3.78 6.62 -26.83
C SER A 2 4.00 6.41 -25.32
N HIS A 3 5.00 7.05 -24.70
CA HIS A 3 5.35 6.84 -23.28
C HIS A 3 4.29 7.35 -22.28
N PHE A 4 3.66 8.49 -22.56
CA PHE A 4 2.58 9.04 -21.73
C PHE A 4 1.31 8.19 -21.81
N PHE A 5 1.11 7.45 -22.91
CA PHE A 5 -0.08 6.65 -23.15
C PHE A 5 -0.19 5.47 -22.20
N TYR A 6 0.88 4.66 -22.07
CA TYR A 6 0.87 3.47 -21.20
C TYR A 6 0.61 3.81 -19.73
N LEU A 7 1.24 4.87 -19.23
CA LEU A 7 1.10 5.27 -17.85
C LEU A 7 -0.24 5.95 -17.56
N SER A 8 -0.74 6.75 -18.50
CA SER A 8 -2.09 7.29 -18.43
C SER A 8 -3.15 6.18 -18.45
N ILE A 9 -2.94 5.12 -19.23
CA ILE A 9 -3.81 3.94 -19.24
C ILE A 9 -3.78 3.23 -17.89
N PHE A 10 -2.60 3.00 -17.32
CA PHE A 10 -2.48 2.36 -16.01
C PHE A 10 -3.20 3.17 -14.92
N HIS A 11 -3.00 4.48 -14.91
CA HIS A 11 -3.68 5.39 -13.98
C HIS A 11 -5.19 5.39 -14.16
N LYS A 12 -5.66 5.50 -15.41
CA LYS A 12 -7.09 5.40 -15.73
C LYS A 12 -7.64 4.06 -15.26
N GLY A 13 -6.96 2.95 -15.53
CA GLY A 13 -7.35 1.62 -15.07
C GLY A 13 -7.49 1.55 -13.55
N ALA A 14 -6.49 2.04 -12.81
CA ALA A 14 -6.53 2.07 -11.34
C ALA A 14 -7.70 2.91 -10.80
N ILE A 15 -7.95 4.10 -11.36
CA ILE A 15 -9.11 4.94 -10.99
C ILE A 15 -10.43 4.23 -11.27
N HIS A 16 -10.58 3.62 -12.45
CA HIS A 16 -11.82 2.94 -12.82
C HIS A 16 -12.10 1.77 -11.87
N VAL A 17 -11.08 1.00 -11.48
CA VAL A 17 -11.21 -0.09 -10.49
C VAL A 17 -11.61 0.47 -9.13
N THR A 18 -10.98 1.54 -8.64
CA THR A 18 -11.34 2.18 -7.36
C THR A 18 -12.78 2.69 -7.37
N VAL A 19 -13.17 3.42 -8.41
CA VAL A 19 -14.55 3.92 -8.56
C VAL A 19 -15.54 2.77 -8.63
N LEU A 20 -15.22 1.69 -9.34
CA LEU A 20 -16.07 0.50 -9.44
C LEU A 20 -16.28 -0.17 -8.06
N ILE A 21 -15.22 -0.31 -7.26
CA ILE A 21 -15.30 -0.89 -5.91
C ILE A 21 -16.16 0.00 -5.00
N LEU A 22 -15.91 1.30 -4.97
CA LEU A 22 -16.65 2.26 -4.14
C LEU A 22 -18.12 2.35 -4.57
N LEU A 23 -18.38 2.47 -5.86
CA LEU A 23 -19.72 2.57 -6.42
C LEU A 23 -20.52 1.28 -6.16
N LYS A 24 -19.89 0.11 -6.29
CA LYS A 24 -20.52 -1.16 -5.90
C LYS A 24 -20.84 -1.19 -4.41
N GLY A 25 -19.95 -0.71 -3.54
CA GLY A 25 -20.20 -0.60 -2.11
C GLY A 25 -21.41 0.26 -1.77
N VAL A 26 -21.55 1.41 -2.43
CA VAL A 26 -22.67 2.35 -2.23
C VAL A 26 -23.98 1.77 -2.79
N LEU A 27 -23.99 1.30 -4.04
CA LEU A 27 -25.20 0.82 -4.70
C LEU A 27 -25.78 -0.45 -4.06
N PHE A 28 -24.92 -1.35 -3.58
CA PHE A 28 -25.32 -2.61 -2.94
C PHE A 28 -25.23 -2.55 -1.40
N SER A 29 -25.36 -1.35 -0.83
CA SER A 29 -25.41 -1.16 0.63
C SER A 29 -26.78 -1.52 1.21
N HIS A 30 -27.86 -1.20 0.50
CA HIS A 30 -29.24 -1.40 0.98
C HIS A 30 -29.78 -2.81 0.71
N SER A 31 -29.57 -3.34 -0.50
CA SER A 31 -29.96 -4.70 -0.87
C SER A 31 -29.04 -5.25 -1.96
N SER A 32 -28.95 -6.57 -2.04
CA SER A 32 -28.26 -7.27 -3.13
C SER A 32 -29.00 -8.56 -3.46
N HIS A 33 -28.76 -9.14 -4.63
CA HIS A 33 -29.34 -10.44 -4.98
C HIS A 33 -28.96 -11.55 -4.00
N LEU A 34 -27.81 -11.43 -3.32
CA LEU A 34 -27.37 -12.42 -2.34
C LEU A 34 -28.02 -12.22 -0.97
N ILE A 35 -28.07 -10.98 -0.49
CA ILE A 35 -28.61 -10.61 0.81
C ILE A 35 -29.65 -9.49 0.55
N PRO A 36 -30.95 -9.84 0.49
CA PRO A 36 -32.00 -8.90 0.15
C PRO A 36 -32.30 -7.89 1.27
N ASP A 37 -32.01 -8.23 2.52
CA ASP A 37 -32.30 -7.46 3.74
C ASP A 37 -31.05 -6.81 4.38
N LYS A 38 -30.03 -6.54 3.56
CA LYS A 38 -28.73 -6.00 4.00
C LYS A 38 -28.83 -4.69 4.80
N ALA A 39 -29.86 -3.87 4.55
CA ALA A 39 -30.14 -2.66 5.31
C ALA A 39 -30.31 -2.90 6.83
N ASN A 40 -30.79 -4.08 7.24
CA ASN A 40 -31.02 -4.41 8.66
C ASN A 40 -29.73 -4.81 9.40
N LEU A 41 -28.67 -5.21 8.67
CA LEU A 41 -27.38 -5.63 9.24
C LEU A 41 -26.47 -4.43 9.57
N GLY A 42 -26.82 -3.22 9.13
CA GLY A 42 -26.05 -1.99 9.36
C GLY A 42 -24.90 -1.78 8.37
N PHE A 43 -24.18 -0.67 8.52
CA PHE A 43 -23.12 -0.26 7.58
C PHE A 43 -21.79 -1.01 7.79
N CYS A 44 -21.51 -1.44 9.03
CA CYS A 44 -20.32 -2.21 9.38
C CYS A 44 -20.72 -3.49 10.11
N PHE A 45 -20.75 -4.61 9.40
CA PHE A 45 -20.93 -5.94 9.99
C PHE A 45 -19.86 -6.90 9.46
N PRO A 46 -19.29 -7.77 10.32
CA PRO A 46 -18.09 -8.54 10.02
C PRO A 46 -18.29 -9.67 9.00
N CYS A 47 -19.52 -10.16 8.82
CA CYS A 47 -20.06 -10.99 7.72
C CYS A 47 -21.33 -11.68 8.24
N ASP A 48 -22.25 -12.04 7.34
CA ASP A 48 -23.34 -12.99 7.60
C ASP A 48 -22.80 -14.40 7.28
N GLU A 49 -22.15 -15.02 8.28
CA GLU A 49 -21.55 -16.38 8.22
C GLU A 49 -20.38 -16.58 7.20
N PRO A 50 -19.57 -17.67 7.29
CA PRO A 50 -18.15 -17.68 6.87
C PRO A 50 -17.91 -17.80 5.34
N GLY A 51 -18.90 -17.46 4.51
CA GLY A 51 -18.94 -17.89 3.12
C GLY A 51 -18.27 -16.99 2.07
N ARG A 52 -17.98 -15.70 2.30
CA ARG A 52 -17.67 -14.80 1.15
C ARG A 52 -16.76 -13.60 1.45
N GLY A 53 -15.45 -13.88 1.61
CA GLY A 53 -14.31 -13.04 1.20
C GLY A 53 -14.38 -11.53 1.51
N GLY A 54 -13.65 -11.12 2.55
CA GLY A 54 -13.59 -9.75 3.06
C GLY A 54 -13.16 -8.67 2.05
N THR A 55 -13.65 -7.45 2.27
CA THR A 55 -13.55 -6.28 1.40
C THR A 55 -12.67 -5.18 1.99
N CYS A 56 -11.41 -5.05 1.57
CA CYS A 56 -10.51 -3.93 1.92
C CYS A 56 -9.45 -3.70 0.83
N GLU A 57 -9.68 -2.85 -0.21
CA GLU A 57 -8.61 -2.53 -1.17
C GLU A 57 -8.71 -1.09 -1.74
N MET A 58 -7.89 -0.15 -1.23
CA MET A 58 -7.75 1.23 -1.77
C MET A 58 -6.28 1.69 -1.96
N TYR A 59 -5.30 1.00 -1.37
CA TYR A 59 -3.92 1.52 -1.23
C TYR A 59 -3.11 1.55 -2.54
N ASN A 60 -3.44 0.70 -3.52
CA ASN A 60 -2.64 0.52 -4.74
C ASN A 60 -2.67 1.74 -5.68
N SER A 61 -3.83 2.38 -5.87
CA SER A 61 -4.01 3.46 -6.86
C SER A 61 -3.23 4.74 -6.53
N ILE A 62 -3.22 5.15 -5.25
CA ILE A 62 -2.57 6.39 -4.79
C ILE A 62 -1.03 6.26 -4.85
N SER A 63 -0.50 5.09 -4.51
CA SER A 63 0.94 4.83 -4.52
C SER A 63 1.56 5.01 -5.91
N VAL A 64 0.89 4.53 -6.96
CA VAL A 64 1.38 4.65 -8.35
C VAL A 64 1.36 6.09 -8.85
N VAL A 65 0.39 6.91 -8.42
CA VAL A 65 0.32 8.34 -8.78
C VAL A 65 1.47 9.13 -8.17
N ILE A 66 1.77 8.89 -6.89
CA ILE A 66 2.85 9.59 -6.17
C ILE A 66 4.21 9.18 -6.75
N PHE A 67 4.43 7.89 -7.04
CA PHE A 67 5.66 7.43 -7.67
C PHE A 67 5.85 7.99 -9.08
N HIS A 68 4.79 8.07 -9.88
CA HIS A 68 4.84 8.73 -11.19
C HIS A 68 5.20 10.21 -11.10
N PHE A 69 4.54 10.96 -10.22
CA PHE A 69 4.82 12.39 -10.03
C PHE A 69 6.27 12.63 -9.59
N SER A 70 6.75 11.87 -8.60
CA SER A 70 8.11 11.99 -8.07
C SER A 70 9.17 11.73 -9.15
N TRP A 71 9.05 10.63 -9.91
CA TRP A 71 10.03 10.30 -10.95
C TRP A 71 10.00 11.30 -12.12
N LYS A 72 8.81 11.77 -12.52
CA LYS A 72 8.67 12.71 -13.63
C LYS A 72 9.25 14.09 -13.31
N MET A 73 9.07 14.58 -12.08
CA MET A 73 9.59 15.87 -11.64
C MET A 73 11.11 15.88 -11.50
N GLN A 74 11.70 14.83 -10.92
CA GLN A 74 13.16 14.70 -10.77
C GLN A 74 13.91 14.64 -12.11
N LEU A 75 13.24 14.22 -13.18
CA LEU A 75 13.89 13.97 -14.47
C LEU A 75 13.66 15.06 -15.53
N ASN A 76 12.50 15.72 -15.57
CA ASN A 76 12.18 16.68 -16.64
C ASN A 76 12.04 18.12 -16.17
N VAL A 77 12.01 18.36 -14.85
CA VAL A 77 11.69 19.68 -14.29
C VAL A 77 12.77 20.11 -13.31
N TRP A 78 13.20 19.21 -12.42
CA TRP A 78 14.25 19.51 -11.46
C TRP A 78 15.63 19.18 -12.04
N GLY A 79 16.57 20.07 -11.78
CA GLY A 79 17.91 20.05 -12.35
C GLY A 79 18.62 21.37 -12.09
N THR A 80 19.91 21.40 -12.38
CA THR A 80 20.73 22.61 -12.28
C THR A 80 20.96 23.20 -13.67
N ILE A 81 20.99 24.53 -13.77
CA ILE A 81 21.28 25.22 -15.02
C ILE A 81 22.74 25.64 -14.95
N SER A 82 23.55 25.19 -15.90
CA SER A 82 24.94 25.66 -16.03
C SER A 82 24.99 27.09 -16.56
N ASP A 83 26.12 27.78 -16.38
CA ASP A 83 26.34 29.16 -16.85
C ASP A 83 26.21 29.32 -18.39
N GLN A 84 26.24 28.20 -19.14
CA GLN A 84 26.00 28.16 -20.58
C GLN A 84 24.52 27.88 -20.96
N GLY A 85 23.60 27.87 -19.99
CA GLY A 85 22.17 27.64 -20.22
C GLY A 85 21.79 26.17 -20.44
N VAL A 86 22.73 25.23 -20.30
CA VAL A 86 22.45 23.79 -20.41
C VAL A 86 21.86 23.29 -19.09
N VAL A 87 20.67 22.69 -19.15
CA VAL A 87 19.96 22.08 -18.02
C VAL A 87 20.45 20.66 -17.80
N THR A 88 21.00 20.37 -16.61
CA THR A 88 21.35 19.01 -16.18
C THR A 88 20.29 18.49 -15.21
N HIS A 89 19.49 17.52 -15.68
CA HIS A 89 18.47 16.87 -14.86
C HIS A 89 19.08 15.84 -13.91
N ILE A 90 18.48 15.67 -12.73
CA ILE A 90 19.01 14.87 -11.61
C ILE A 90 19.28 13.40 -12.00
N THR A 91 18.51 12.84 -12.96
CA THR A 91 18.59 11.43 -13.39
C THR A 91 18.99 11.24 -14.86
N GLY A 92 19.50 12.27 -15.54
CA GLY A 92 20.13 12.13 -16.86
C GLY A 92 19.24 11.60 -18.00
N GLY A 93 17.91 11.73 -17.91
CA GLY A 93 17.00 11.40 -19.01
C GLY A 93 16.60 9.93 -19.18
N ASN A 94 16.88 9.04 -18.20
CA ASN A 94 16.62 7.59 -18.29
C ASN A 94 15.13 7.15 -18.39
N PHE A 95 14.18 8.00 -17.97
CA PHE A 95 12.73 7.70 -17.94
C PHE A 95 12.16 7.28 -19.28
N ALA A 96 12.61 7.90 -20.38
CA ALA A 96 12.07 7.67 -21.72
C ALA A 96 12.33 6.26 -22.27
N GLN A 97 13.21 5.49 -21.63
CA GLN A 97 13.48 4.09 -21.99
C GLN A 97 13.15 3.14 -20.83
N SER A 98 13.36 3.57 -19.59
CA SER A 98 13.17 2.72 -18.41
C SER A 98 11.72 2.64 -17.93
N SER A 99 10.90 3.68 -18.12
CA SER A 99 9.55 3.72 -17.53
C SER A 99 8.51 2.85 -18.27
N ILE A 100 8.85 2.23 -19.40
CA ILE A 100 7.99 1.28 -20.13
C ILE A 100 8.11 -0.16 -19.65
N THR A 101 9.08 -0.47 -18.79
CA THR A 101 9.27 -1.83 -18.28
C THR A 101 9.24 -1.85 -16.76
N ILE A 102 8.64 -2.88 -16.17
CA ILE A 102 8.64 -3.07 -14.70
C ILE A 102 10.07 -3.13 -14.16
N ASN A 103 11.00 -3.74 -14.91
CA ASN A 103 12.41 -3.80 -14.53
C ASN A 103 13.06 -2.41 -14.46
N GLY A 104 12.72 -1.49 -15.37
CA GLY A 104 13.21 -0.11 -15.31
C GLY A 104 12.66 0.65 -14.10
N TRP A 105 11.40 0.44 -13.70
CA TRP A 105 10.85 0.98 -12.44
C TRP A 105 11.55 0.42 -11.20
N LEU A 106 11.86 -0.88 -11.18
CA LEU A 106 12.55 -1.51 -10.05
C LEU A 106 14.01 -1.03 -9.93
N ARG A 107 14.76 -1.05 -11.03
CA ARG A 107 16.20 -0.78 -11.02
C ARG A 107 16.52 0.72 -11.00
N ASP A 108 15.93 1.48 -11.92
CA ASP A 108 16.36 2.86 -12.17
C ASP A 108 15.61 3.89 -11.33
N PHE A 109 14.48 3.50 -10.73
CA PHE A 109 13.72 4.33 -9.79
C PHE A 109 13.83 3.80 -8.37
N LEU A 110 13.24 2.65 -8.05
CA LEU A 110 13.16 2.17 -6.66
C LEU A 110 14.55 1.85 -6.07
N TRP A 111 15.38 1.09 -6.78
CA TRP A 111 16.69 0.70 -6.27
C TRP A 111 17.67 1.88 -6.25
N ALA A 112 17.77 2.64 -7.35
CA ALA A 112 18.69 3.78 -7.43
C ALA A 112 18.35 4.90 -6.42
N GLN A 113 17.06 5.26 -6.26
CA GLN A 113 16.62 6.35 -5.36
C GLN A 113 16.44 5.90 -3.90
N ALA A 114 16.53 4.60 -3.60
CA ALA A 114 16.56 4.12 -2.22
C ALA A 114 17.96 4.28 -1.58
N SER A 115 19.01 4.55 -2.37
CA SER A 115 20.39 4.65 -1.88
C SER A 115 20.56 5.68 -0.76
N GLN A 116 19.89 6.83 -0.87
CA GLN A 116 19.96 7.92 0.11
C GLN A 116 19.32 7.53 1.45
N VAL A 117 18.19 6.80 1.42
CA VAL A 117 17.50 6.41 2.67
C VAL A 117 18.22 5.27 3.38
N ILE A 118 18.77 4.30 2.65
CA ILE A 118 19.48 3.14 3.25
C ILE A 118 20.88 3.50 3.78
N GLN A 119 21.55 4.50 3.20
CA GLN A 119 22.86 4.99 3.66
C GLN A 119 22.76 6.17 4.64
N SER A 120 21.56 6.49 5.13
CA SER A 120 21.33 7.67 5.99
C SER A 120 21.80 7.50 7.44
N TYR A 121 22.18 6.29 7.87
CA TYR A 121 22.63 6.01 9.23
C TYR A 121 23.88 6.82 9.59
N GLY A 122 23.90 7.43 10.79
CA GLY A 122 24.99 8.30 11.22
C GLY A 122 24.97 9.72 10.63
N SER A 123 23.92 10.09 9.88
CA SER A 123 23.69 11.44 9.38
C SER A 123 22.44 12.10 10.00
N SER A 124 22.22 13.38 9.70
CA SER A 124 20.99 14.10 10.05
C SER A 124 19.72 13.52 9.40
N LEU A 125 19.88 12.69 8.36
CA LEU A 125 18.78 12.02 7.67
C LEU A 125 18.46 10.63 8.26
N SER A 126 19.18 10.18 9.29
CA SER A 126 19.02 8.83 9.89
C SER A 126 17.59 8.52 10.35
N ALA A 127 16.82 9.54 10.77
CA ALA A 127 15.41 9.37 11.12
C ALA A 127 14.56 8.85 9.95
N TYR A 128 14.85 9.27 8.71
CA TYR A 128 14.14 8.76 7.52
C TYR A 128 14.46 7.29 7.26
N GLY A 129 15.70 6.85 7.50
CA GLY A 129 16.08 5.43 7.42
C GLY A 129 15.34 4.56 8.44
N LEU A 130 15.17 5.05 9.68
CA LEU A 130 14.42 4.34 10.72
C LEU A 130 12.92 4.29 10.40
N LEU A 131 12.32 5.39 9.97
CA LEU A 131 10.92 5.41 9.55
C LEU A 131 10.66 4.53 8.33
N PHE A 132 11.59 4.48 7.38
CA PHE A 132 11.52 3.59 6.23
C PHE A 132 11.45 2.12 6.67
N LEU A 133 12.31 1.71 7.60
CA LEU A 133 12.30 0.34 8.13
C LEU A 133 11.05 0.06 8.98
N GLY A 134 10.62 1.02 9.80
CA GLY A 134 9.39 0.94 10.58
C GLY A 134 8.14 0.78 9.71
N ALA A 135 8.05 1.51 8.60
CA ALA A 135 6.96 1.37 7.65
C ALA A 135 6.93 -0.02 6.98
N HIS A 136 8.09 -0.58 6.62
CA HIS A 136 8.18 -1.95 6.10
C HIS A 136 7.74 -2.98 7.15
N PHE A 137 8.14 -2.79 8.41
CA PHE A 137 7.71 -3.64 9.51
C PHE A 137 6.19 -3.59 9.70
N VAL A 138 5.59 -2.41 9.76
CA VAL A 138 4.12 -2.26 9.91
C VAL A 138 3.38 -2.86 8.72
N TRP A 139 3.89 -2.69 7.50
CA TRP A 139 3.32 -3.31 6.31
C TRP A 139 3.34 -4.85 6.43
N ALA A 140 4.50 -5.45 6.72
CA ALA A 140 4.60 -6.91 6.88
C ALA A 140 3.76 -7.43 8.06
N PHE A 141 3.73 -6.69 9.17
CA PHE A 141 2.92 -7.01 10.35
C PHE A 141 1.42 -6.96 10.03
N SER A 142 0.96 -6.02 9.20
CA SER A 142 -0.45 -5.95 8.77
C SER A 142 -0.88 -7.18 7.97
N LEU A 143 0.03 -7.78 7.18
CA LEU A 143 -0.27 -9.01 6.43
C LEU A 143 -0.59 -10.20 7.34
N MET A 144 -0.03 -10.24 8.56
CA MET A 144 -0.36 -11.27 9.55
C MET A 144 -1.86 -11.28 9.86
N PHE A 145 -2.49 -10.11 10.00
CA PHE A 145 -3.93 -10.00 10.25
C PHE A 145 -4.77 -10.14 9.00
N LEU A 146 -4.25 -9.76 7.83
CA LEU A 146 -4.97 -9.89 6.57
C LEU A 146 -5.11 -11.35 6.11
N PHE A 147 -4.10 -12.18 6.36
CA PHE A 147 -4.08 -13.59 5.94
C PHE A 147 -4.53 -14.58 7.03
N SER A 148 -4.75 -14.12 8.26
CA SER A 148 -5.25 -14.95 9.35
C SER A 148 -6.73 -14.68 9.65
N GLY A 149 -7.42 -15.70 10.18
CA GLY A 149 -8.79 -15.57 10.67
C GLY A 149 -8.84 -15.47 12.20
N ARG A 150 -9.90 -14.88 12.75
CA ARG A 150 -10.12 -14.77 14.20
C ARG A 150 -10.05 -16.12 14.92
N GLY A 151 -10.53 -17.20 14.29
CA GLY A 151 -10.56 -18.54 14.89
C GLY A 151 -9.18 -19.05 15.34
N TYR A 152 -8.15 -18.90 14.49
CA TYR A 152 -6.78 -19.28 14.84
C TYR A 152 -6.27 -18.55 16.09
N TRP A 153 -6.50 -17.23 16.16
CA TRP A 153 -6.10 -16.43 17.30
C TRP A 153 -6.89 -16.75 18.56
N GLN A 154 -8.17 -17.07 18.42
CA GLN A 154 -9.04 -17.45 19.53
C GLN A 154 -8.52 -18.73 20.22
N GLU A 155 -8.25 -19.79 19.47
CA GLU A 155 -7.74 -21.06 20.01
C GLU A 155 -6.35 -20.89 20.66
N LEU A 156 -5.49 -20.05 20.08
CA LEU A 156 -4.19 -19.71 20.65
C LEU A 156 -4.35 -18.98 22.00
N ILE A 157 -5.23 -17.98 22.07
CA ILE A 157 -5.48 -17.23 23.30
C ILE A 157 -6.06 -18.14 24.37
N GLU A 158 -6.99 -19.02 24.04
CA GLU A 158 -7.57 -20.00 24.98
C GLU A 158 -6.49 -20.91 25.59
N SER A 159 -5.53 -21.35 24.78
CA SER A 159 -4.37 -22.14 25.24
C SER A 159 -3.46 -21.34 26.18
N ILE A 160 -3.23 -20.06 25.88
CA ILE A 160 -2.43 -19.16 26.74
C ILE A 160 -3.14 -18.89 28.07
N VAL A 161 -4.45 -18.62 28.04
CA VAL A 161 -5.27 -18.39 29.24
C VAL A 161 -5.27 -19.63 30.13
N TRP A 162 -5.39 -20.83 29.55
CA TRP A 162 -5.26 -22.07 30.29
C TRP A 162 -3.92 -22.15 31.05
N ALA A 163 -2.80 -21.82 30.40
CA ALA A 163 -1.49 -21.83 31.03
C ALA A 163 -1.36 -20.80 32.17
N HIS A 164 -1.92 -19.59 31.97
CA HIS A 164 -1.93 -18.54 32.99
C HIS A 164 -2.78 -18.92 34.22
N ASN A 165 -3.90 -19.62 34.00
CA ASN A 165 -4.74 -20.15 35.07
C ASN A 165 -4.03 -21.23 35.89
N LYS A 166 -3.24 -22.11 35.24
CA LYS A 166 -2.42 -23.11 35.94
C LYS A 166 -1.36 -22.49 36.84
N LEU A 167 -0.75 -21.40 36.41
CA LEU A 167 0.27 -20.68 37.18
C LEU A 167 -0.31 -19.63 38.14
N LYS A 168 -1.65 -19.50 38.22
CA LYS A 168 -2.37 -18.50 39.06
C LYS A 168 -1.90 -17.05 38.84
N VAL A 169 -1.39 -16.76 37.65
CA VAL A 169 -0.97 -15.40 37.24
C VAL A 169 -2.05 -14.69 36.44
N ALA A 170 -3.10 -15.40 36.03
CA ALA A 170 -4.30 -14.80 35.46
C ALA A 170 -5.03 -14.00 36.55
N LYS A 171 -4.81 -12.68 36.58
CA LYS A 171 -5.70 -11.76 37.29
C LYS A 171 -6.81 -11.34 36.33
N TYR A 172 -8.05 -11.74 36.64
CA TYR A 172 -9.29 -11.26 36.00
C TYR A 172 -9.31 -11.27 34.47
N LEU A 173 -8.98 -12.41 33.85
CA LEU A 173 -9.30 -12.65 32.44
C LEU A 173 -10.44 -13.67 32.41
N ILE A 174 -11.61 -13.16 31.99
CA ILE A 174 -13.00 -13.65 32.10
C ILE A 174 -13.71 -13.13 33.36
#